data_AF-A0A3N7FJA8-F1
#
_entry.id   AF-A0A3N7FJA8-F1
#
_cell.length_a   1.000
_cell.length_b   1.000
_cell.length_c   1.000
_cell.angle_alpha   90.00
_cell.angle_beta   90.00
_cell.angle_gamma   90.00
#
_symmetry.space_group_name_H-M   'P 1'
#
loop_
_entity.id
_entity.type
_entity.pdbx_description
1 polymer ?
#
loop_
_entity_poly.entity_id
_entity_poly.type
_entity_poly.pdbx_seq_one_letter_code
_entity_poly.pdbx_strand_id
1 'polypeptide(L)'
;MDRIDDAVMRILRVKFTLCLFETPLADETLVDQLGSQAHRDLAREAVRKSPVLLKNGENADDPVLPLPKKASRILVAGIHANNMGYQCGGWTATWQGVDGNNYTAVVSQPQLIQAQKSFTARTLMLISSSSTTSLTPLLWSERLLMLRQLETV
;
A
#
# COMPACT_ATOMS: atom_id res chain seq x y z
N MET A 1 41.41 -21.01 8.49
CA MET A 1 41.12 -19.67 7.91
C MET A 1 40.03 -19.74 6.83
N ASP A 2 39.64 -20.96 6.45
CA ASP A 2 38.82 -21.27 5.27
C ASP A 2 37.41 -20.67 5.28
N ARG A 3 36.79 -20.50 6.47
CA ARG A 3 35.46 -19.89 6.58
C ARG A 3 35.47 -18.39 6.25
N ILE A 4 36.53 -17.68 6.67
CA ILE A 4 36.68 -16.26 6.35
C ILE A 4 36.99 -16.12 4.86
N ASP A 5 37.87 -16.96 4.32
CA ASP A 5 38.23 -16.93 2.90
C ASP A 5 37.02 -17.23 1.99
N ASP A 6 36.17 -18.22 2.32
CA ASP A 6 34.92 -18.48 1.60
C ASP A 6 33.95 -17.29 1.66
N ALA A 7 33.78 -16.67 2.84
CA ALA A 7 32.89 -15.52 3.00
C ALA A 7 33.39 -14.30 2.19
N VAL A 8 34.68 -13.98 2.30
CA VAL A 8 35.31 -12.89 1.55
C VAL A 8 35.26 -13.16 0.05
N MET A 9 35.51 -14.39 -0.39
CA MET A 9 35.43 -14.78 -1.80
C MET A 9 34.02 -14.52 -2.38
N ARG A 10 32.95 -14.84 -1.64
CA ARG A 10 31.57 -14.58 -2.10
C ARG A 10 31.26 -13.08 -2.21
N ILE A 11 31.71 -12.29 -1.23
CA ILE A 11 31.53 -10.83 -1.24
C ILE A 11 32.29 -10.21 -2.41
N LEU A 12 33.57 -10.54 -2.57
CA LEU A 12 34.40 -10.00 -3.64
C LEU A 12 33.90 -10.43 -5.01
N ARG A 13 33.47 -11.69 -5.16
CA ARG A 13 32.87 -12.18 -6.42
C ARG A 13 31.70 -11.30 -6.85
N VAL A 14 30.76 -10.99 -5.96
CA VAL A 14 29.61 -10.13 -6.29
C VAL A 14 30.07 -8.71 -6.64
N LYS A 15 31.01 -8.13 -5.88
CA LYS A 15 31.54 -6.78 -6.15
C LYS A 15 32.21 -6.68 -7.53
N PHE A 16 33.01 -7.69 -7.92
CA PHE A 16 33.62 -7.74 -9.24
C PHE A 16 32.59 -8.01 -10.34
N THR A 17 31.61 -8.88 -10.10
CA THR A 17 30.55 -9.19 -11.09
C THR A 17 29.67 -7.96 -11.40
N LEU A 18 29.44 -7.11 -10.38
CA LEU A 18 28.69 -5.86 -10.52
C LEU A 18 29.57 -4.66 -10.95
N CYS A 19 30.85 -4.89 -11.27
CA CYS A 19 31.82 -3.86 -11.64
C CYS A 19 31.93 -2.69 -10.64
N LEU A 20 31.74 -2.95 -9.35
CA LEU A 20 31.77 -1.91 -8.31
C LEU A 20 33.17 -1.34 -8.07
N PHE A 21 34.23 -2.00 -8.55
CA PHE A 21 35.59 -1.49 -8.46
C PHE A 21 35.93 -0.52 -9.61
N GLU A 22 35.28 -0.68 -10.75
CA GLU A 22 35.43 0.16 -11.94
C GLU A 22 34.55 1.41 -11.85
N THR A 23 33.30 1.26 -11.39
CA THR A 23 32.36 2.37 -11.19
C THR A 23 31.86 2.42 -9.73
N PRO A 24 32.70 2.91 -8.78
CA PRO A 24 32.38 2.89 -7.36
C PRO A 24 31.45 4.02 -6.91
N LEU A 25 31.27 5.05 -7.74
CA LEU A 25 30.46 6.24 -7.44
C LEU A 25 29.10 6.19 -8.13
N ALA A 26 28.13 6.88 -7.54
CA ALA A 26 26.80 7.02 -8.12
C ALA A 26 26.84 7.82 -9.42
N ASP A 27 25.96 7.46 -10.35
CA ASP A 27 25.71 8.23 -11.56
C ASP A 27 24.63 9.28 -11.27
N GLU A 28 25.04 10.54 -11.17
CA GLU A 28 24.15 11.67 -10.89
C GLU A 28 23.18 11.96 -12.04
N THR A 29 23.42 11.43 -13.24
CA THR A 29 22.48 11.60 -14.38
C THR A 29 21.16 10.84 -14.18
N LEU A 30 21.13 9.88 -13.25
CA LEU A 30 19.95 9.05 -12.98
C LEU A 30 18.99 9.66 -11.95
N VAL A 31 19.28 10.86 -11.40
CA VAL A 31 18.43 11.51 -10.39
C VAL A 31 16.98 11.68 -10.88
N ASP A 32 16.79 11.98 -12.16
CA ASP A 32 15.47 12.17 -12.76
C ASP A 32 14.63 10.87 -12.86
N GLN A 33 15.26 9.70 -12.66
CA GLN A 33 14.53 8.43 -12.59
C GLN A 33 13.75 8.28 -11.27
N LEU A 34 14.16 8.99 -10.22
CA LEU A 34 13.49 8.94 -8.93
C LEU A 34 12.07 9.48 -9.04
N GLY A 35 11.08 8.60 -8.85
CA GLY A 35 9.68 8.98 -9.01
C GLY A 35 9.34 9.39 -10.43
N SER A 36 9.97 8.80 -11.46
CA SER A 36 9.60 9.07 -12.85
C SER A 36 8.12 8.74 -13.13
N GLN A 37 7.53 9.39 -14.14
CA GLN A 37 6.13 9.15 -14.50
C GLN A 37 5.90 7.70 -14.95
N ALA A 38 6.87 7.11 -15.66
CA ALA A 38 6.82 5.72 -16.08
C ALA A 38 6.72 4.76 -14.87
N HIS A 39 7.52 4.98 -13.82
CA HIS A 39 7.44 4.18 -12.60
C HIS A 39 6.10 4.36 -11.87
N ARG A 40 5.55 5.58 -11.84
CA ARG A 40 4.24 5.84 -11.25
C ARG A 40 3.10 5.16 -12.02
N ASP A 41 3.15 5.12 -13.34
CA ASP A 41 2.13 4.47 -14.16
C ASP A 41 2.17 2.94 -13.98
N LEU A 42 3.36 2.36 -13.88
CA LEU A 42 3.53 0.96 -13.52
C LEU A 42 3.01 0.67 -12.10
N ALA A 43 3.32 1.51 -11.12
CA ALA A 43 2.79 1.38 -9.76
C ALA A 43 1.25 1.47 -9.74
N ARG A 44 0.66 2.40 -10.51
CA ARG A 44 -0.79 2.53 -10.67
C ARG A 44 -1.41 1.31 -11.33
N GLU A 45 -0.71 0.65 -12.25
CA GLU A 45 -1.14 -0.62 -12.81
C GLU A 45 -1.13 -1.73 -11.76
N ALA A 46 -0.05 -1.87 -10.98
CA ALA A 46 0.05 -2.84 -9.91
C ALA A 46 -1.06 -2.66 -8.86
N VAL A 47 -1.33 -1.41 -8.44
CA VAL A 47 -2.44 -1.07 -7.51
C VAL A 47 -3.81 -1.40 -8.09
N ARG A 48 -4.00 -1.36 -9.42
CA ARG A 48 -5.27 -1.79 -10.04
C ARG A 48 -5.42 -3.31 -10.10
N LYS A 49 -4.31 -4.06 -10.11
CA LYS A 49 -4.28 -5.52 -10.22
C LYS A 49 -4.26 -6.23 -8.85
N SER A 50 -3.85 -5.56 -7.79
CA SER A 50 -3.75 -6.13 -6.44
C SER A 50 -5.06 -6.31 -5.66
N PRO A 51 -6.14 -5.53 -5.86
CA PRO A 51 -7.36 -5.66 -5.05
C PRO A 51 -8.09 -6.96 -5.35
N VAL A 52 -8.57 -7.61 -4.29
CA VAL A 52 -9.43 -8.81 -4.39
C VAL A 52 -10.86 -8.39 -4.07
N LEU A 53 -11.78 -8.62 -5.01
CA LEU A 53 -13.20 -8.32 -4.83
C LEU A 53 -13.86 -9.40 -3.96
N LEU A 54 -14.14 -9.06 -2.70
CA LEU A 54 -14.73 -10.01 -1.74
C LEU A 54 -16.26 -10.07 -1.80
N LYS A 55 -16.93 -8.96 -2.13
CA LYS A 55 -18.39 -8.84 -2.24
C LYS A 55 -18.74 -7.74 -3.24
N ASN A 56 -19.79 -7.93 -4.04
CA ASN A 56 -20.24 -6.95 -5.03
C ASN A 56 -21.78 -6.88 -5.11
N GLY A 57 -22.41 -6.29 -4.08
CA GLY A 57 -23.87 -6.27 -3.95
C GLY A 57 -24.36 -7.25 -2.88
N GLU A 58 -25.64 -7.10 -2.50
CA GLU A 58 -26.30 -8.02 -1.58
C GLU A 58 -26.74 -9.31 -2.27
N ASN A 59 -27.18 -9.18 -3.53
CA ASN A 59 -27.64 -10.27 -4.38
C ASN A 59 -26.74 -10.42 -5.62
N ALA A 60 -26.77 -11.58 -6.27
CA ALA A 60 -25.94 -11.87 -7.44
C ALA A 60 -26.35 -11.09 -8.70
N ASP A 61 -27.62 -10.70 -8.78
CA ASP A 61 -28.20 -10.11 -10.00
C ASP A 61 -28.00 -8.59 -10.11
N ASP A 62 -27.67 -7.91 -9.00
CA ASP A 62 -27.56 -6.45 -8.91
C ASP A 62 -26.17 -6.00 -8.41
N PRO A 63 -25.13 -6.00 -9.27
CA PRO A 63 -23.79 -5.62 -8.87
C PRO A 63 -23.66 -4.11 -8.61
N VAL A 64 -22.97 -3.75 -7.53
CA VAL A 64 -22.71 -2.34 -7.15
C VAL A 64 -21.55 -1.73 -7.94
N LEU A 65 -20.51 -2.53 -8.20
CA LEU A 65 -19.33 -2.13 -8.95
C LEU A 65 -19.41 -2.64 -10.40
N PRO A 66 -19.00 -1.82 -11.38
CA PRO A 66 -18.32 -0.52 -11.24
C PRO A 66 -19.27 0.67 -11.02
N LEU A 67 -18.91 1.58 -10.11
CA LEU A 67 -19.67 2.81 -9.90
C LEU A 67 -19.70 3.70 -11.16
N PRO A 68 -20.85 4.36 -11.45
CA PRO A 68 -20.96 5.29 -12.56
C PRO A 68 -20.03 6.49 -12.34
N LYS A 69 -19.31 6.88 -13.41
CA LYS A 69 -18.41 8.06 -13.35
C LYS A 69 -19.16 9.39 -13.21
N LYS A 70 -20.43 9.42 -13.61
CA LYS A 70 -21.30 10.59 -13.52
C LYS A 70 -22.33 10.33 -12.42
N ALA A 71 -22.25 11.13 -11.37
CA ALA A 71 -23.21 11.17 -10.27
C ALA A 71 -23.37 12.63 -9.84
N SER A 72 -24.56 13.00 -9.37
CA SER A 72 -24.84 14.37 -8.90
C SER A 72 -24.03 14.73 -7.66
N ARG A 73 -23.81 13.75 -6.77
CA ARG A 73 -23.01 13.89 -5.55
C ARG A 73 -22.50 12.52 -5.11
N ILE A 74 -21.25 12.47 -4.66
CA ILE A 74 -20.63 11.28 -4.07
C ILE A 74 -20.09 11.63 -2.68
N LEU A 75 -20.18 10.70 -1.75
CA LEU A 75 -19.55 10.79 -0.44
C LEU A 75 -18.30 9.91 -0.43
N VAL A 76 -17.20 10.45 0.12
CA VAL A 76 -16.00 9.68 0.44
C VAL A 76 -15.76 9.83 1.93
N ALA A 77 -15.78 8.73 2.67
CA ALA A 77 -15.66 8.73 4.13
C ALA A 77 -14.52 7.80 4.59
N GLY A 78 -14.28 7.74 5.91
CA GLY A 78 -13.29 6.86 6.56
C GLY A 78 -11.90 7.47 6.76
N ILE A 79 -11.21 7.08 7.83
CA ILE A 79 -9.92 7.66 8.24
C ILE A 79 -8.78 7.43 7.22
N HIS A 80 -8.91 6.40 6.38
CA HIS A 80 -7.93 6.05 5.34
C HIS A 80 -8.16 6.79 4.01
N ALA A 81 -9.32 7.46 3.84
CA ALA A 81 -9.73 7.94 2.51
C ALA A 81 -8.84 9.03 1.92
N ASN A 82 -8.23 9.84 2.78
CA ASN A 82 -7.34 10.95 2.41
C ASN A 82 -6.05 10.95 3.24
N ASN A 83 -5.49 9.76 3.48
CA ASN A 83 -4.27 9.58 4.26
C ASN A 83 -3.27 8.71 3.50
N MET A 84 -2.26 9.32 2.92
CA MET A 84 -1.26 8.63 2.10
C MET A 84 -0.39 7.71 2.96
N GLY A 85 0.01 8.17 4.16
CA GLY A 85 0.78 7.38 5.09
C GLY A 85 0.11 6.04 5.42
N TYR A 86 -1.20 6.06 5.72
CA TYR A 86 -1.94 4.83 6.01
C TYR A 86 -2.08 3.88 4.82
N GLN A 87 -2.26 4.40 3.59
CA GLN A 87 -2.40 3.52 2.42
C GLN A 87 -1.05 3.07 1.82
N CYS A 88 0.06 3.63 2.27
CA CYS A 88 1.40 3.09 2.03
C CYS A 88 1.85 2.08 3.11
N GLY A 89 1.47 2.30 4.37
CA GLY A 89 1.81 1.42 5.49
C GLY A 89 3.27 1.55 5.97
N GLY A 90 3.79 0.48 6.59
CA GLY A 90 5.17 0.42 7.06
C GLY A 90 6.20 0.52 5.93
N TRP A 91 7.47 0.73 6.29
CA TRP A 91 8.58 0.90 5.34
C TRP A 91 8.41 2.02 4.32
N THR A 92 7.53 2.98 4.59
CA THR A 92 7.34 4.18 3.79
C THR A 92 7.73 5.40 4.60
N ALA A 93 8.77 6.11 4.16
CA ALA A 93 9.46 7.20 4.86
C ALA A 93 10.14 6.80 6.18
N THR A 94 9.47 6.02 7.04
CA THR A 94 10.06 5.44 8.27
C THR A 94 9.84 3.93 8.31
N TRP A 95 10.53 3.26 9.24
CA TRP A 95 10.36 1.82 9.45
C TRP A 95 8.90 1.43 9.73
N GLN A 96 8.24 2.11 10.66
CA GLN A 96 6.85 1.82 11.04
C GLN A 96 5.81 2.49 10.14
N GLY A 97 6.25 3.34 9.21
CA GLY A 97 5.37 4.17 8.41
C GLY A 97 5.04 5.49 9.11
N VAL A 98 4.10 6.22 8.52
CA VAL A 98 3.73 7.58 8.94
C VAL A 98 2.23 7.76 8.87
N ASP A 99 1.72 8.68 9.67
CA ASP A 99 0.36 9.20 9.54
C ASP A 99 0.38 10.48 8.71
N GLY A 100 -0.62 10.64 7.85
CA GLY A 100 -0.91 11.88 7.14
C GLY A 100 -0.20 11.98 5.80
N ASN A 101 -0.22 13.20 5.25
CA ASN A 101 0.18 13.48 3.87
C ASN A 101 1.50 14.25 3.76
N ASN A 102 2.10 14.66 4.89
CA ASN A 102 3.23 15.59 4.89
C ASN A 102 4.58 14.90 4.60
N TYR A 103 4.69 13.61 4.88
CA TYR A 103 5.95 12.85 4.78
C TYR A 103 6.07 12.02 3.50
N THR A 104 4.99 11.89 2.74
CA THR A 104 4.94 11.12 1.48
C THR A 104 5.19 12.03 0.27
N ALA A 105 5.81 13.19 0.48
CA ALA A 105 5.95 14.24 -0.53
C ALA A 105 6.77 13.82 -1.76
N VAL A 106 7.69 12.87 -1.61
CA VAL A 106 8.46 12.27 -2.73
C VAL A 106 7.55 11.49 -3.69
N VAL A 107 6.38 11.04 -3.21
CA VAL A 107 5.32 10.38 -4.00
C VAL A 107 4.27 11.40 -4.46
N SER A 108 4.17 12.59 -3.82
CA SER A 108 3.15 13.58 -4.14
C SER A 108 3.63 14.62 -5.15
N GLN A 109 3.53 14.28 -6.43
CA GLN A 109 3.13 15.29 -7.40
C GLN A 109 1.61 15.50 -7.33
N PRO A 110 1.09 16.72 -7.56
CA PRO A 110 -0.34 17.07 -7.39
C PRO A 110 -1.34 16.13 -8.09
N GLN A 111 -0.89 15.42 -9.12
CA GLN A 111 -1.68 14.56 -9.99
C GLN A 111 -2.15 13.24 -9.31
N LEU A 112 -1.47 12.77 -8.25
CA LEU A 112 -1.84 11.50 -7.57
C LEU A 112 -2.96 11.67 -6.52
N ILE A 113 -3.10 12.84 -5.90
CA ILE A 113 -4.23 13.16 -5.02
C ILE A 113 -5.57 13.01 -5.78
N GLN A 114 -5.58 13.29 -7.08
CA GLN A 114 -6.76 13.16 -7.93
C GLN A 114 -7.09 11.69 -8.27
N ALA A 115 -6.06 10.84 -8.39
CA ALA A 115 -6.22 9.40 -8.58
C ALA A 115 -6.70 8.70 -7.30
N GLN A 116 -6.19 9.06 -6.12
CA GLN A 116 -6.65 8.52 -4.84
C GLN A 116 -8.10 8.90 -4.56
N LYS A 117 -8.47 10.18 -4.75
CA LYS A 117 -9.87 10.65 -4.62
C LYS A 117 -10.84 9.87 -5.53
N SER A 118 -10.36 9.41 -6.69
CA SER A 118 -11.15 8.57 -7.60
C SER A 118 -11.25 7.09 -7.17
N PHE A 119 -10.32 6.60 -6.34
CA PHE A 119 -10.26 5.23 -5.83
C PHE A 119 -10.94 5.06 -4.46
N THR A 120 -10.81 6.02 -3.53
CA THR A 120 -11.48 5.95 -2.22
C THR A 120 -12.98 6.23 -2.33
N ALA A 121 -13.43 6.99 -3.34
CA ALA A 121 -14.83 7.04 -3.74
C ALA A 121 -15.38 5.69 -4.24
N ARG A 122 -14.52 4.77 -4.71
CA ARG A 122 -14.90 3.46 -5.23
C ARG A 122 -14.95 2.34 -4.18
N THR A 123 -14.33 2.54 -3.02
CA THR A 123 -14.19 1.46 -2.02
C THR A 123 -15.04 1.68 -0.76
N LEU A 124 -15.33 2.93 -0.38
CA LEU A 124 -16.06 3.21 0.87
C LEU A 124 -17.53 3.60 0.66
N MET A 125 -18.34 2.67 0.14
CA MET A 125 -19.80 2.79 0.20
C MET A 125 -20.47 1.47 0.58
N LEU A 126 -19.84 0.67 1.43
CA LEU A 126 -20.40 -0.59 1.93
C LEU A 126 -20.05 -0.87 3.41
N ILE A 127 -20.11 0.14 4.28
CA ILE A 127 -20.34 -0.06 5.74
C ILE A 127 -21.14 1.13 6.26
N SER A 128 -22.47 1.11 6.07
CA SER A 128 -23.47 1.81 6.91
C SER A 128 -24.82 1.85 6.17
N SER A 129 -25.48 0.70 6.07
CA SER A 129 -26.94 0.67 5.91
C SER A 129 -27.51 -0.56 6.60
N SER A 130 -27.39 -0.58 7.92
CA SER A 130 -28.25 -1.41 8.77
C SER A 130 -28.29 -0.81 10.18
N SER A 131 -29.38 -0.07 10.41
CA SER A 131 -30.08 0.16 11.69
C SER A 131 -29.32 0.65 12.92
N THR A 132 -29.62 1.90 13.29
CA THR A 132 -29.64 2.44 14.66
C THR A 132 -30.44 1.55 15.63
N THR A 133 -29.83 1.02 16.70
CA THR A 133 -30.41 1.00 18.08
C THR A 133 -29.34 0.72 19.17
N SER A 134 -29.27 1.61 20.16
CA SER A 134 -28.81 1.48 21.57
C SER A 134 -27.46 0.84 21.99
N LEU A 135 -26.58 1.71 22.52
CA LEU A 135 -25.73 1.61 23.73
C LEU A 135 -25.48 0.25 24.44
N THR A 136 -24.22 -0.22 24.48
CA THR A 136 -23.36 -0.43 25.69
C THR A 136 -22.10 -1.26 25.34
N PRO A 137 -20.99 -1.19 26.13
CA PRO A 137 -19.67 -1.64 25.71
C PRO A 137 -19.21 -2.88 26.48
N LEU A 138 -19.27 -4.08 25.90
CA LEU A 138 -18.64 -5.28 26.45
C LEU A 138 -18.37 -6.28 25.32
N LEU A 139 -17.10 -6.61 25.09
CA LEU A 139 -16.56 -7.97 24.85
C LEU A 139 -15.14 -7.87 24.28
N TRP A 140 -14.20 -7.72 25.20
CA TRP A 140 -12.75 -7.81 25.00
C TRP A 140 -12.22 -9.25 25.23
N SER A 141 -13.06 -10.28 25.21
CA SER A 141 -12.68 -11.63 25.66
C SER A 141 -12.62 -12.72 24.58
N GLU A 142 -12.97 -12.48 23.31
CA GLU A 142 -12.95 -13.55 22.29
C GLU A 142 -11.78 -13.50 21.31
N ARG A 143 -10.89 -12.51 21.40
CA ARG A 143 -9.74 -12.39 20.48
C ARG A 143 -8.48 -13.15 20.90
N LEU A 144 -8.50 -13.87 22.02
CA LEU A 144 -7.36 -14.62 22.55
C LEU A 144 -7.38 -16.13 22.28
N LEU A 145 -8.45 -16.70 21.69
CA LEU A 145 -8.49 -18.13 21.39
C LEU A 145 -7.97 -18.53 20.01
N MET A 146 -7.67 -17.58 19.11
CA MET A 146 -7.20 -17.89 17.75
C MET A 146 -5.68 -17.78 17.53
N LEU A 147 -4.89 -17.45 18.56
CA LEU A 147 -3.42 -17.33 18.47
C LEU A 147 -2.67 -18.44 19.22
N ARG A 148 -3.27 -19.63 19.34
CA ARG A 148 -2.62 -20.81 19.96
C ARG A 148 -2.78 -22.10 19.15
N GLN A 149 -2.82 -21.99 17.83
CA GLN A 149 -2.92 -23.13 16.89
C GLN A 149 -1.90 -23.03 15.72
N LEU A 150 -0.89 -22.16 15.80
CA LEU A 150 0.16 -22.04 14.78
C LEU A 150 1.59 -22.10 15.34
N GLU A 151 1.77 -22.82 16.44
CA GLU A 151 3.09 -23.28 16.90
C GLU A 151 3.03 -24.80 17.11
N THR A 152 3.01 -25.56 16.02
CA THR A 152 3.50 -26.96 15.92
C THR A 152 3.22 -27.47 14.50
N VAL A 153 4.12 -27.15 13.55
CA VAL A 153 4.74 -28.06 12.57
C VAL A 153 6.05 -27.43 12.15
#